data_AF-A0A821LJE1-F1
#
_entry.id   AF-A0A821LJE1-F1
#
_cell.length_a   1.000
_cell.length_b   1.000
_cell.length_c   1.000
_cell.angle_alpha   90.00
_cell.angle_beta   90.00
_cell.angle_gamma   90.00
#
_symmetry.space_group_name_H-M   'P 1'
#
loop_
_entity.id
_entity.type
_entity.pdbx_description
1 polymer ?
#
loop_
_entity_poly.entity_id
_entity_poly.type
_entity_poly.pdbx_seq_one_letter_code
_entity_poly.pdbx_strand_id
1 'polypeptide(L)'
;DGLWDLNEKDIEKLTGKSLANFSQIENPKVAMLAIVIITLETRYSAVSLMWHGVIHKARKRLLELLGNNADQLRSILEMVCQQL
;
A
#
# COMPACT_ATOMS: atom_id res chain seq x y z
N ASP A 1 -13.88 1.15 -7.74
CA ASP A 1 -13.23 2.26 -7.01
C ASP A 1 -11.80 2.05 -6.53
N GLY A 2 -11.21 0.84 -6.50
CA GLY A 2 -9.83 0.69 -5.98
C GLY A 2 -9.70 0.95 -4.47
N LEU A 3 -10.83 1.21 -3.81
CA LEU A 3 -11.01 1.07 -2.37
C LEU A 3 -11.04 -0.41 -2.06
N TRP A 4 -9.90 -0.94 -1.65
CA TRP A 4 -9.87 -2.22 -0.96
C TRP A 4 -10.32 -1.96 0.48
N ASP A 5 -11.50 -2.47 0.84
CA ASP A 5 -11.99 -2.48 2.22
C ASP A 5 -11.31 -3.62 2.97
N LEU A 6 -10.01 -3.45 3.20
CA LEU A 6 -9.18 -4.41 3.90
C LEU A 6 -9.20 -4.10 5.38
N ASN A 7 -9.28 -5.14 6.19
CA ASN A 7 -9.06 -5.03 7.62
C ASN A 7 -7.65 -5.51 7.99
N GLU A 8 -7.28 -5.35 9.25
CA GLU A 8 -5.95 -5.74 9.76
C GLU A 8 -5.62 -7.22 9.52
N LYS A 9 -6.61 -8.12 9.59
CA LYS A 9 -6.38 -9.56 9.35
C LYS A 9 -6.05 -9.85 7.90
N ASP A 10 -6.61 -9.09 6.97
CA ASP A 10 -6.28 -9.23 5.55
C ASP A 10 -4.84 -8.78 5.29
N ILE A 11 -4.39 -7.70 5.92
CA ILE A 11 -3.01 -7.24 5.87
C ILE A 11 -2.04 -8.25 6.49
N GLU A 12 -2.41 -8.83 7.63
CA GLU A 12 -1.60 -9.87 8.29
C GLU A 12 -1.45 -11.10 7.39
N LYS A 13 -2.53 -11.56 6.75
CA LYS A 13 -2.47 -12.66 5.77
C LYS A 13 -1.62 -12.31 4.55
N LEU A 14 -1.72 -11.07 4.06
CA LEU A 14 -1.04 -10.62 2.85
C LEU A 14 0.48 -10.48 3.07
N THR A 15 0.87 -9.97 4.23
CA THR A 15 2.26 -9.59 4.52
C THR A 15 2.99 -10.58 5.43
N GLY A 16 2.25 -11.33 6.24
CA GLY A 16 2.76 -12.11 7.37
C GLY A 16 3.10 -11.26 8.61
N LYS A 17 2.75 -9.96 8.60
CA LYS A 17 3.10 -8.97 9.62
C LYS A 17 1.84 -8.24 10.09
N SER A 18 1.76 -7.94 11.38
CA SER A 18 0.68 -7.12 11.92
C SER A 18 0.75 -5.70 11.37
N LEU A 19 -0.41 -5.04 11.21
CA LEU A 19 -0.48 -3.63 10.82
C LEU A 19 0.29 -2.72 11.81
N ALA A 20 0.39 -3.13 13.07
CA ALA A 20 1.16 -2.42 14.10
C ALA A 20 2.64 -2.25 13.75
N ASN A 21 3.20 -3.11 12.90
CA ASN A 21 4.58 -2.99 12.42
C ASN A 21 4.78 -1.76 11.53
N PHE A 22 3.69 -1.22 10.97
CA PHE A 22 3.66 -0.03 10.11
C PHE A 22 3.17 1.22 10.87
N SER A 23 3.33 1.24 12.20
CA SER A 23 2.85 2.30 13.10
C SER A 23 3.40 3.71 12.83
N GLN A 24 4.43 3.83 11.99
CA GLN A 24 4.97 5.11 11.52
C GLN A 24 4.01 5.85 10.57
N ILE A 25 2.99 5.17 10.03
CA ILE A 25 1.97 5.76 9.17
C ILE A 25 0.71 5.98 10.01
N GLU A 26 0.47 7.22 10.44
CA GLU A 26 -0.63 7.56 11.35
C GLU A 26 -2.03 7.23 10.79
N ASN A 27 -2.17 7.28 9.46
CA ASN A 27 -3.45 7.01 8.80
C ASN A 27 -3.53 5.52 8.38
N PRO A 28 -4.41 4.70 9.00
CA PRO A 28 -4.49 3.27 8.72
C PRO A 28 -4.87 2.98 7.26
N LYS A 29 -5.68 3.83 6.62
CA LYS A 29 -6.06 3.66 5.21
C LYS A 29 -4.86 3.90 4.28
N VAL A 30 -4.03 4.89 4.61
CA VAL A 30 -2.77 5.16 3.88
C VAL A 30 -1.81 3.98 4.05
N ALA A 31 -1.67 3.47 5.28
CA ALA A 31 -0.83 2.31 5.56
C ALA A 31 -1.28 1.07 4.78
N MET A 32 -2.56 0.72 4.86
CA MET A 32 -3.14 -0.44 4.16
C MET A 32 -2.98 -0.32 2.65
N LEU A 33 -3.29 0.83 2.04
CA LEU A 33 -3.12 1.04 0.60
C LEU A 33 -1.66 0.90 0.18
N ALA A 34 -0.72 1.51 0.93
CA ALA A 34 0.71 1.43 0.64
C ALA A 34 1.22 -0.01 0.73
N ILE A 35 0.80 -0.76 1.75
CA ILE A 35 1.15 -2.18 1.93
C ILE A 35 0.71 -3.01 0.74
N VAL A 36 -0.53 -2.83 0.27
CA VAL A 36 -1.05 -3.62 -0.85
C VAL A 36 -0.34 -3.26 -2.14
N ILE A 37 -0.10 -1.96 -2.40
CA ILE A 37 0.67 -1.51 -3.57
C ILE A 37 2.02 -2.22 -3.61
N ILE A 38 2.81 -2.11 -2.53
CA ILE A 38 4.14 -2.69 -2.48
C ILE A 38 4.08 -4.21 -2.55
N THR A 39 3.13 -4.85 -1.88
CA THR A 39 3.01 -6.31 -1.91
C THR A 39 2.69 -6.82 -3.32
N LEU A 40 1.80 -6.15 -4.05
CA LEU A 40 1.48 -6.51 -5.44
C LEU A 40 2.68 -6.26 -6.37
N GLU A 41 3.40 -5.14 -6.19
CA GLU A 41 4.58 -4.81 -7.00
C GLU A 41 5.77 -5.74 -6.75
N THR A 42 5.95 -6.22 -5.51
CA THR A 42 7.11 -7.03 -5.11
C THR A 42 6.83 -8.53 -5.19
N ARG A 43 5.81 -9.03 -4.49
CA ARG A 43 5.51 -10.46 -4.36
C ARG A 43 4.77 -11.04 -5.55
N TYR A 44 4.06 -10.21 -6.30
CA TYR A 44 3.26 -10.62 -7.47
C TYR A 44 3.77 -9.99 -8.79
N SER A 45 5.05 -9.64 -8.84
CA SER A 45 5.71 -9.02 -10.01
C SER A 45 5.55 -9.83 -11.32
N ALA A 46 5.53 -11.16 -11.22
CA ALA A 46 5.32 -12.08 -12.35
C ALA A 46 3.96 -11.89 -13.05
N VAL A 47 2.96 -11.34 -12.35
CA VAL A 47 1.62 -11.03 -12.88
C VAL A 47 1.32 -9.54 -12.84
N SER A 48 2.36 -8.69 -12.87
CA SER A 48 2.26 -7.22 -12.80
C SER A 48 1.25 -6.62 -13.80
N LEU A 49 1.13 -7.18 -15.01
CA LEU A 49 0.16 -6.76 -16.00
C LEU A 49 -1.30 -6.86 -15.51
N MET A 50 -1.63 -7.86 -14.69
CA MET A 50 -2.97 -8.01 -14.13
C MET A 50 -3.29 -6.92 -13.10
N TRP A 51 -2.28 -6.50 -12.34
CA TRP A 51 -2.46 -5.55 -11.24
C TRP A 51 -2.13 -4.11 -11.61
N HIS A 52 -1.51 -3.86 -12.77
CA HIS A 52 -1.05 -2.52 -13.19
C HIS A 52 -2.15 -1.46 -13.07
N GLY A 53 -3.34 -1.71 -13.62
CA GLY A 53 -4.45 -0.77 -13.55
C GLY A 53 -4.98 -0.56 -12.14
N VAL A 54 -4.89 -1.57 -11.28
CA VAL A 54 -5.33 -1.50 -9.89
C VAL A 54 -4.31 -0.72 -9.05
N ILE A 55 -3.02 -1.03 -9.21
CA ILE A 55 -1.91 -0.32 -8.57
C ILE A 55 -1.92 1.16 -8.97
N HIS A 56 -2.13 1.47 -10.24
CA HIS A 56 -2.19 2.86 -10.71
C HIS A 56 -3.32 3.65 -10.03
N LYS A 57 -4.52 3.04 -9.91
CA LYS A 57 -5.66 3.65 -9.18
C LYS A 57 -5.36 3.80 -7.69
N ALA A 58 -4.75 2.79 -7.07
CA ALA A 58 -4.38 2.83 -5.66
C ALA A 58 -3.33 3.92 -5.37
N ARG A 59 -2.29 4.04 -6.22
CA ARG A 59 -1.29 5.11 -6.13
C ARG A 59 -1.92 6.50 -6.27
N LYS A 60 -2.84 6.68 -7.23
CA LYS A 60 -3.58 7.94 -7.38
C LYS A 60 -4.41 8.26 -6.13
N ARG A 61 -5.12 7.28 -5.59
CA ARG A 61 -5.93 7.47 -4.38
C ARG A 61 -5.07 7.79 -3.16
N LEU A 62 -3.94 7.11 -3.02
CA LEU A 62 -2.97 7.38 -1.96
C LEU A 62 -2.43 8.81 -2.07
N LEU A 63 -2.10 9.26 -3.28
CA LEU A 63 -1.70 10.64 -3.55
C LEU A 63 -2.78 11.65 -3.13
N GLU A 64 -4.05 11.39 -3.46
CA GLU A 64 -5.19 12.23 -3.04
C GLU A 64 -5.34 12.30 -1.51
N LEU A 65 -5.19 11.15 -0.81
CA LEU A 65 -5.25 11.10 0.66
C LEU A 65 -4.09 11.86 1.32
N LEU A 66 -2.96 11.98 0.64
CA LEU A 66 -1.78 12.72 1.08
C LEU A 66 -1.81 14.19 0.63
N GLY A 67 -2.97 14.71 0.20
CA GLY A 67 -3.09 16.11 -0.23
C GLY A 67 -2.30 16.42 -1.51
N ASN A 68 -2.14 15.43 -2.39
CA ASN A 68 -1.31 15.48 -3.60
C ASN A 68 0.19 15.71 -3.33
N ASN A 69 0.69 15.34 -2.15
CA ASN A 69 2.11 15.40 -1.83
C ASN A 69 2.85 14.15 -2.34
N ALA A 70 3.57 14.32 -3.46
CA ALA A 70 4.32 13.25 -4.10
C ALA A 70 5.55 12.78 -3.30
N ASP A 71 6.22 13.67 -2.56
CA ASP A 71 7.38 13.33 -1.74
C ASP A 71 6.97 12.46 -0.54
N GLN A 72 5.84 12.80 0.07
CA GLN A 72 5.25 11.99 1.15
C GLN A 72 4.79 10.62 0.63
N LEU A 73 4.18 10.57 -0.55
CA LEU A 73 3.81 9.32 -1.20
C LEU A 73 5.04 8.42 -1.40
N ARG A 74 6.11 8.97 -1.96
CA ARG A 74 7.36 8.24 -2.19
C ARG A 74 7.94 7.70 -0.88
N SER A 75 8.04 8.56 0.13
CA SER A 75 8.60 8.20 1.44
C SER A 75 7.83 7.06 2.10
N ILE A 76 6.49 7.09 2.03
CA ILE A 76 5.63 6.03 2.58
C ILE A 76 5.84 4.70 1.84
N LEU A 77 5.88 4.74 0.50
CA LEU A 77 6.09 3.53 -0.30
C LEU A 77 7.48 2.91 -0.06
N GLU A 78 8.53 3.74 0.05
CA GLU A 78 9.89 3.28 0.37
C GLU A 78 9.95 2.67 1.78
N MET A 79 9.34 3.31 2.77
CA MET A 79 9.27 2.81 4.15
C MET A 79 8.57 1.44 4.22
N VAL A 80 7.40 1.30 3.59
CA VAL A 80 6.67 0.03 3.54
C VAL A 80 7.48 -1.04 2.82
N CYS A 81 8.19 -0.69 1.74
CA CYS A 81 9.06 -1.61 1.01
C CYS A 81 10.22 -2.13 1.86
N GLN A 82 10.81 -1.29 2.72
CA GLN A 82 11.86 -1.73 3.64
C GLN A 82 11.32 -2.65 4.76
N GLN A 83 10.04 -2.53 5.09
CA GLN A 83 9.40 -3.29 6.16
C GLN A 83 8.74 -4.59 5.69
N LEU A 84 8.63 -4.85 4.38
CA LEU A 84 8.02 -6.07 3.83
C LEU A 84 9.03 -7.16 3.56
#